data_AF-A0A817EJW9-F1
#
_entry.id   AF-A0A817EJW9-F1
#
_cell.length_a   1.000
_cell.length_b   1.000
_cell.length_c   1.000
_cell.angle_alpha   90.00
_cell.angle_beta   90.00
_cell.angle_gamma   90.00
#
_symmetry.space_group_name_H-M   'P 1'
#
loop_
_entity.id
_entity.type
_entity.pdbx_description
1 polymer ?
#
loop_
_entity_poly.entity_id
_entity_poly.type
_entity_poly.pdbx_seq_one_letter_code
_entity_poly.pdbx_strand_id
1 'polypeptide(L)'
;MGTTSHKKLTSVFEVRLHFRPEFLNRLDDIVFFQPLTINQLSSIVHLQLQSLEERLKEQEITISLTDKAIQSTLKKSYNPVYGACPLKRYLEKYITTELSKLIIQMKLSSHSHVTIDTDANDQYQFCVQQLQRTTSSRRTYEGLDEEPMMDVDNDEEYDNEFSSCDSNKNSPQAFSKRMKQSPRMKK
;
A
#
# COMPACT_ATOMS: atom_id res chain seq x y z
N MET A 1 -33.30 27.13 -0.16
CA MET A 1 -31.83 26.94 -0.13
C MET A 1 -31.25 27.98 0.82
N GLY A 2 -30.58 27.59 1.92
CA GLY A 2 -30.07 28.56 2.91
C GLY A 2 -29.49 27.99 4.22
N THR A 3 -29.10 26.72 4.29
CA THR A 3 -28.81 26.06 5.59
C THR A 3 -27.32 25.96 5.97
N THR A 4 -26.38 26.22 5.05
CA THR A 4 -24.93 26.01 5.31
C THR A 4 -24.29 27.12 6.14
N SER A 5 -24.76 28.37 6.05
CA SER A 5 -24.18 29.50 6.81
C SER A 5 -24.45 29.40 8.31
N HIS A 6 -25.63 28.93 8.72
CA HIS A 6 -26.00 28.89 10.13
C HIS A 6 -25.17 27.86 10.92
N LYS A 7 -24.90 26.68 10.33
CA LYS A 7 -24.08 25.64 11.00
C LYS A 7 -22.64 26.07 11.27
N LYS A 8 -22.02 26.84 10.36
CA LYS A 8 -20.65 27.35 10.55
C LYS A 8 -20.56 28.36 11.69
N LEU A 9 -21.56 29.24 11.82
CA LEU A 9 -21.60 30.23 12.89
C LEU A 9 -21.76 29.57 14.27
N THR A 10 -22.59 28.53 14.36
CA THR A 10 -22.80 27.78 15.61
C THR A 10 -21.54 27.04 16.05
N SER A 11 -20.82 26.37 15.14
CA SER A 11 -19.61 25.62 15.52
C SER A 11 -18.45 26.53 15.95
N VAL A 12 -18.28 27.70 15.34
CA VAL A 12 -17.29 28.69 15.81
C VAL A 12 -17.59 29.17 17.22
N PHE A 13 -18.88 29.36 17.53
CA PHE A 13 -19.30 29.76 18.87
C PHE A 13 -18.99 28.66 19.90
N GLU A 14 -19.26 27.39 19.58
CA GLU A 14 -18.90 26.25 20.44
C GLU A 14 -17.38 26.15 20.68
N VAL A 15 -16.56 26.34 19.64
CA VAL A 15 -15.09 26.38 19.76
C VAL A 15 -14.66 27.53 20.68
N ARG A 16 -15.26 28.71 20.54
CA ARG A 16 -14.97 29.88 21.40
C ARG A 16 -15.40 29.69 22.86
N LEU A 17 -16.43 28.89 23.11
CA LEU A 17 -16.85 28.55 24.48
C LEU A 17 -15.92 27.53 25.14
N HIS A 18 -15.32 26.62 24.36
CA HIS A 18 -14.53 25.53 24.90
C HIS A 18 -13.04 25.89 25.07
N PHE A 19 -12.49 26.68 24.15
CA PHE A 19 -11.07 27.07 24.18
C PHE A 19 -10.87 28.48 24.76
N ARG A 20 -9.77 28.65 25.50
CA ARG A 20 -9.37 29.94 26.04
C ARG A 20 -8.97 30.91 24.90
N PRO A 21 -9.27 32.21 25.02
CA PRO A 21 -9.00 33.18 23.96
C PRO A 21 -7.52 33.30 23.60
N GLU A 22 -6.61 33.04 24.54
CA GLU A 22 -5.15 33.03 24.29
C GLU A 22 -4.74 31.95 23.27
N PHE A 23 -5.43 30.81 23.27
CA PHE A 23 -5.17 29.72 22.33
C PHE A 23 -5.71 30.05 20.93
N LEU A 24 -6.92 30.61 20.85
CA LEU A 24 -7.52 30.97 19.56
C LEU A 24 -6.73 32.06 18.84
N ASN A 25 -6.11 32.97 19.59
CA ASN A 25 -5.22 34.01 19.05
C ASN A 25 -3.87 33.45 18.55
N ARG A 26 -3.58 32.16 18.70
CA ARG A 26 -2.37 31.47 18.19
C ARG A 26 -2.63 30.59 16.98
N LEU A 27 -3.88 30.51 16.52
CA LEU A 27 -4.25 29.80 15.32
C LEU A 27 -4.38 30.82 14.19
N ASP A 28 -3.70 30.57 13.08
CA ASP A 28 -3.72 31.48 11.93
C ASP A 28 -5.09 31.44 11.23
N ASP A 29 -5.64 30.24 11.01
CA ASP A 29 -6.90 30.04 10.29
C ASP A 29 -7.75 28.90 10.86
N ILE A 30 -9.08 29.02 10.71
CA ILE A 30 -10.06 27.97 11.03
C ILE A 30 -10.68 27.46 9.73
N VAL A 31 -10.38 26.21 9.37
CA VAL A 31 -10.87 25.57 8.15
C VAL A 31 -12.08 24.68 8.46
N PHE A 32 -13.15 24.82 7.66
CA PHE A 32 -14.34 23.98 7.76
C PHE A 32 -14.32 22.89 6.70
N PHE A 33 -14.33 21.63 7.14
CA PHE A 33 -14.49 20.49 6.25
C PHE A 33 -15.97 20.27 5.94
N GLN A 34 -16.29 20.17 4.65
CA GLN A 34 -17.62 19.77 4.21
C GLN A 34 -17.77 18.25 4.30
N PRO A 35 -18.96 17.73 4.61
CA PRO A 35 -19.21 16.30 4.55
C PRO A 35 -19.00 15.78 3.12
N LEU A 36 -18.51 14.55 3.02
CA LEU A 36 -18.24 13.91 1.73
C LEU A 36 -19.54 13.64 0.97
N THR A 37 -19.52 13.90 -0.33
CA THR A 37 -20.59 13.49 -1.25
C THR A 37 -20.45 12.02 -1.63
N ILE A 38 -21.54 11.40 -2.07
CA ILE A 38 -21.55 9.98 -2.50
C ILE A 38 -20.53 9.74 -3.62
N ASN A 39 -20.41 10.67 -4.56
CA ASN A 39 -19.44 10.57 -5.66
C ASN A 39 -18.00 10.58 -5.14
N GLN A 40 -17.67 11.45 -4.19
CA GLN A 40 -16.35 11.49 -3.56
C GLN A 40 -16.05 10.20 -2.80
N LEU A 41 -17.06 9.62 -2.12
CA LEU A 41 -16.89 8.34 -1.45
C LEU A 41 -16.63 7.20 -2.46
N SER A 42 -17.31 7.19 -3.61
CA SER A 42 -17.03 6.25 -4.69
C SER A 42 -15.57 6.36 -5.17
N SER A 43 -15.07 7.58 -5.37
CA SER A 43 -13.66 7.80 -5.73
C SER A 43 -12.71 7.27 -4.67
N ILE A 44 -13.04 7.41 -3.38
CA ILE A 44 -12.23 6.85 -2.29
C ILE A 44 -12.20 5.32 -2.36
N VAL A 45 -13.32 4.66 -2.69
CA VAL A 45 -13.34 3.20 -2.89
C VAL A 45 -12.40 2.80 -4.01
N HIS A 46 -12.41 3.50 -5.15
CA HIS A 46 -11.48 3.22 -6.25
C HIS A 46 -10.02 3.40 -5.84
N LEU A 47 -9.69 4.44 -5.07
CA LEU A 47 -8.34 4.63 -4.55
C LEU A 47 -7.89 3.49 -3.62
N GLN A 48 -8.80 2.97 -2.79
CA GLN A 48 -8.48 1.81 -1.94
C GLN A 48 -8.26 0.55 -2.79
N LEU A 49 -9.06 0.33 -3.84
CA LEU A 49 -8.86 -0.78 -4.77
C LEU A 49 -7.51 -0.68 -5.49
N GLN A 50 -7.16 0.51 -5.98
CA GLN A 50 -5.87 0.73 -6.63
C GLN A 50 -4.71 0.41 -5.69
N SER A 51 -4.79 0.80 -4.42
CA SER A 51 -3.77 0.45 -3.42
C SER A 51 -3.70 -1.07 -3.16
N LEU A 52 -4.81 -1.80 -3.28
CA LEU A 52 -4.82 -3.26 -3.21
C LEU A 52 -4.20 -3.90 -4.47
N GLU A 53 -4.51 -3.37 -5.65
CA GLU A 53 -3.91 -3.83 -6.92
C GLU A 53 -2.40 -3.63 -6.94
N GLU A 54 -1.90 -2.49 -6.43
CA GLU A 54 -0.45 -2.22 -6.33
C GLU A 54 0.28 -3.31 -5.53
N ARG A 55 -0.33 -3.81 -4.45
CA ARG A 55 0.23 -4.90 -3.64
C ARG A 55 0.19 -6.25 -4.34
N LEU A 56 -0.79 -6.46 -5.22
CA LEU A 56 -1.00 -7.72 -5.94
C LEU A 56 -0.32 -7.75 -7.31
N LYS A 57 0.27 -6.62 -7.72
CA LYS A 57 0.99 -6.46 -8.98
C LYS A 57 2.15 -7.45 -9.15
N GLU A 58 2.87 -7.76 -8.07
CA GLU A 58 3.96 -8.74 -8.08
C GLU A 58 3.48 -10.16 -8.47
N GLN A 59 2.22 -10.48 -8.23
CA GLN A 59 1.61 -11.76 -8.57
C GLN A 59 0.81 -11.72 -9.89
N GLU A 60 0.86 -10.59 -10.61
CA GLU A 60 0.10 -10.33 -11.84
C GLU A 60 -1.41 -10.55 -11.66
N ILE A 61 -1.93 -10.21 -10.48
CA ILE A 61 -3.35 -10.29 -10.17
C ILE A 61 -3.97 -8.89 -10.35
N THR A 62 -5.08 -8.83 -11.06
CA THR A 62 -5.85 -7.59 -11.30
C THR A 62 -7.23 -7.71 -10.66
N ILE A 63 -7.80 -6.60 -10.18
CA ILE A 63 -9.07 -6.61 -9.45
C ILE A 63 -9.98 -5.51 -9.97
N SER A 64 -11.19 -5.88 -10.38
CA SER A 64 -12.26 -4.94 -10.68
C SER A 64 -13.44 -5.11 -9.72
N LEU A 65 -14.07 -3.99 -9.37
CA LEU A 65 -15.26 -3.94 -8.53
C LEU A 65 -16.41 -3.37 -9.37
N THR A 66 -17.56 -4.05 -9.38
CA THR A 66 -18.73 -3.55 -10.13
C THR A 66 -19.36 -2.34 -9.45
N ASP A 67 -20.07 -1.51 -10.20
CA ASP A 67 -20.80 -0.36 -9.66
C ASP A 67 -21.81 -0.77 -8.58
N LYS A 68 -22.47 -1.93 -8.76
CA LYS A 68 -23.39 -2.50 -7.77
C LYS A 68 -22.67 -2.78 -6.44
N ALA A 69 -21.49 -3.37 -6.50
CA ALA A 69 -20.69 -3.67 -5.33
C ALA A 69 -20.18 -2.40 -4.62
N ILE A 70 -19.81 -1.36 -5.38
CA ILE A 70 -19.45 -0.05 -4.83
C ILE A 70 -20.63 0.55 -4.07
N GLN A 71 -21.83 0.59 -4.68
CA GLN A 71 -23.01 1.16 -4.05
C GLN A 71 -23.41 0.39 -2.77
N SER A 72 -23.38 -0.95 -2.79
CA SER A 72 -23.66 -1.76 -1.61
C SER A 72 -22.63 -1.53 -0.50
N THR A 73 -21.35 -1.40 -0.85
CA THR A 73 -20.27 -1.06 0.10
C THR A 73 -20.54 0.28 0.77
N LEU A 74 -20.86 1.32 -0.01
CA LEU A 74 -21.15 2.66 0.50
C LEU A 74 -22.35 2.66 1.44
N LYS A 75 -23.43 1.96 1.07
CA LYS A 75 -24.65 1.87 1.88
C LYS A 75 -24.40 1.23 3.24
N LYS A 76 -23.52 0.22 3.32
CA LYS A 76 -23.25 -0.53 4.56
C LYS A 76 -22.20 0.11 5.46
N SER A 77 -21.28 0.88 4.90
CA SER A 77 -20.11 1.39 5.63
C SER A 77 -20.17 2.89 5.93
N TYR A 78 -20.94 3.67 5.17
CA TYR A 78 -20.97 5.12 5.36
C TYR A 78 -21.72 5.52 6.62
N ASN A 79 -21.04 6.33 7.46
CA ASN A 79 -21.64 6.98 8.61
C ASN A 79 -21.31 8.49 8.57
N PRO A 80 -22.31 9.39 8.56
CA PRO A 80 -22.08 10.83 8.45
C PRO A 80 -21.30 11.43 9.63
N VAL A 81 -21.31 10.78 10.80
CA VAL A 81 -20.55 11.22 11.99
C VAL A 81 -19.06 10.91 11.84
N TYR A 82 -18.74 9.76 11.24
CA TYR A 82 -17.36 9.26 11.12
C TYR A 82 -16.75 9.44 9.72
N GLY A 83 -17.50 9.98 8.76
CA GLY A 83 -17.06 10.21 7.39
C GLY A 83 -16.67 8.92 6.66
N ALA A 84 -15.58 8.98 5.89
CA ALA A 84 -15.06 7.82 5.14
C ALA A 84 -14.20 6.87 5.99
N CYS A 85 -13.89 7.18 7.25
CA CYS A 85 -13.02 6.33 8.08
C CYS A 85 -13.49 4.87 8.19
N PRO A 86 -14.80 4.59 8.40
CA PRO A 86 -15.29 3.21 8.46
C PRO A 86 -15.20 2.48 7.11
N LEU A 87 -15.20 3.19 5.98
CA LEU A 87 -15.18 2.63 4.62
C LEU A 87 -13.92 1.80 4.38
N LYS A 88 -12.75 2.34 4.77
CA LYS A 88 -11.47 1.64 4.62
C LYS A 88 -11.44 0.31 5.38
N ARG A 89 -11.83 0.35 6.66
CA ARG A 89 -11.88 -0.85 7.52
C ARG A 89 -12.86 -1.89 6.99
N TYR A 90 -13.99 -1.43 6.44
CA TYR A 90 -14.99 -2.30 5.85
C TYR A 90 -14.42 -3.03 4.61
N LEU A 91 -13.78 -2.31 3.70
CA LEU A 91 -13.13 -2.90 2.52
C LEU A 91 -12.06 -3.93 2.90
N GLU A 92 -11.19 -3.61 3.86
CA GLU A 92 -10.16 -4.54 4.35
C GLU A 92 -10.77 -5.83 4.93
N LYS A 93 -11.84 -5.71 5.71
CA LYS A 93 -12.50 -6.85 6.35
C LYS A 93 -13.26 -7.74 5.37
N TYR A 94 -13.98 -7.16 4.41
CA TYR A 94 -14.88 -7.94 3.55
C TYR A 94 -14.28 -8.27 2.19
N ILE A 95 -13.44 -7.41 1.63
CA ILE A 95 -12.80 -7.65 0.33
C ILE A 95 -11.41 -8.25 0.52
N THR A 96 -10.51 -7.55 1.21
CA THR A 96 -9.12 -8.01 1.34
C THR A 96 -9.02 -9.35 2.04
N THR A 97 -9.78 -9.56 3.11
CA THR A 97 -9.75 -10.83 3.86
C THR A 97 -10.23 -12.02 3.02
N GLU A 98 -11.28 -11.85 2.23
CA GLU A 98 -11.77 -12.92 1.35
C GLU A 98 -10.80 -13.20 0.19
N LEU A 99 -10.20 -12.15 -0.40
CA LEU A 99 -9.14 -12.32 -1.38
C LEU A 99 -7.94 -13.07 -0.79
N SER A 100 -7.50 -12.73 0.42
CA SER A 100 -6.43 -13.45 1.11
C SER A 100 -6.76 -14.93 1.31
N LYS A 101 -8.00 -15.26 1.69
CA LYS A 101 -8.44 -16.66 1.80
C LYS A 101 -8.37 -17.39 0.46
N LEU A 102 -8.80 -16.77 -0.63
CA LEU A 102 -8.76 -17.38 -1.97
C LEU A 102 -7.32 -17.65 -2.44
N ILE A 103 -6.39 -16.74 -2.13
CA ILE A 103 -4.95 -16.92 -2.39
C ILE A 103 -4.40 -18.09 -1.59
N ILE A 104 -4.68 -18.15 -0.27
CA ILE A 104 -4.21 -19.23 0.60
C ILE A 104 -4.79 -20.59 0.18
N GLN A 105 -6.04 -20.61 -0.30
CA GLN A 105 -6.69 -21.83 -0.82
C GLN A 105 -6.19 -22.25 -2.20
N MET A 106 -5.23 -21.54 -2.81
CA MET A 106 -4.75 -21.76 -4.17
C MET A 106 -5.85 -21.72 -5.25
N LYS A 107 -7.00 -21.09 -4.97
CA LYS A 107 -8.07 -20.86 -5.94
C LYS A 107 -7.79 -19.66 -6.85
N LEU A 108 -6.85 -18.82 -6.43
CA LEU A 108 -6.38 -17.66 -7.18
C LEU A 108 -4.95 -17.93 -7.65
N SER A 109 -4.76 -18.17 -8.95
CA SER A 109 -3.44 -18.34 -9.55
C SER A 109 -2.87 -17.00 -10.02
N SER A 110 -1.55 -16.95 -10.22
CA SER A 110 -0.90 -15.82 -10.90
C SER A 110 -1.53 -15.57 -12.28
N HIS A 111 -1.48 -14.33 -12.76
CA HIS A 111 -2.09 -13.91 -14.04
C HIS A 111 -3.63 -14.04 -14.08
N SER A 112 -4.30 -13.83 -12.94
CA SER A 112 -5.76 -13.88 -12.86
C SER A 112 -6.36 -12.48 -12.70
N HIS A 113 -7.54 -12.29 -13.28
CA HIS A 113 -8.38 -11.13 -13.06
C HIS A 113 -9.56 -11.52 -12.16
N VAL A 114 -9.77 -10.78 -11.08
CA VAL A 114 -10.88 -10.99 -10.15
C VAL A 114 -11.90 -9.90 -10.35
N THR A 115 -13.12 -10.29 -10.70
CA THR A 115 -14.28 -9.38 -10.71
C THR A 115 -15.08 -9.61 -9.43
N ILE A 116 -15.27 -8.55 -8.66
CA ILE A 116 -16.04 -8.56 -7.42
C ILE A 116 -17.40 -7.94 -7.72
N ASP A 117 -18.46 -8.74 -7.58
CA ASP A 117 -19.84 -8.30 -7.74
C ASP A 117 -20.62 -8.47 -6.43
N THR A 118 -21.85 -7.96 -6.39
CA THR A 118 -22.77 -8.13 -5.27
C THR A 118 -24.08 -8.73 -5.76
N ASP A 119 -24.48 -9.83 -5.13
CA ASP A 119 -25.73 -10.52 -5.42
C ASP A 119 -26.94 -9.83 -4.76
N ALA A 120 -28.16 -10.26 -5.09
CA ALA A 120 -29.42 -9.71 -4.57
C ALA A 120 -29.52 -9.73 -3.02
N ASN A 121 -28.77 -10.61 -2.36
CA ASN A 121 -28.69 -10.70 -0.89
C ASN A 121 -27.62 -9.78 -0.26
N ASP A 122 -27.08 -8.84 -1.03
CA ASP A 122 -25.95 -7.98 -0.65
C ASP A 122 -24.70 -8.78 -0.22
N GLN A 123 -24.47 -9.97 -0.79
CA GLN A 123 -23.26 -10.76 -0.54
C GLN A 123 -22.25 -10.55 -1.67
N TYR A 124 -20.96 -10.44 -1.32
CA TYR A 124 -19.89 -10.29 -2.30
C TYR A 124 -19.58 -11.62 -2.98
N GLN A 125 -19.60 -11.62 -4.31
CA GLN A 125 -19.23 -12.74 -5.14
C GLN A 125 -17.91 -12.43 -5.87
N PHE A 126 -16.96 -13.36 -5.77
CA PHE A 126 -15.64 -13.23 -6.38
C PHE A 126 -15.56 -14.15 -7.60
N CYS A 127 -15.62 -13.58 -8.78
CA CYS A 127 -15.48 -14.30 -10.05
C CYS A 127 -14.02 -14.21 -10.51
N VAL A 128 -13.33 -15.35 -10.56
CA VAL A 128 -11.92 -15.43 -10.99
C VAL A 128 -11.88 -15.84 -12.46
N GLN A 129 -11.17 -15.06 -13.26
CA GLN A 129 -10.91 -15.33 -14.68
C GLN A 129 -9.40 -15.47 -14.87
N GLN A 130 -8.96 -16.62 -15.38
CA GLN A 130 -7.55 -16.80 -15.75
C GLN A 130 -7.30 -16.18 -17.12
N LEU A 131 -6.33 -15.26 -17.21
CA LEU A 131 -5.82 -14.82 -18.51
C LEU A 131 -4.88 -15.93 -19.02
N GLN A 132 -5.41 -16.85 -19.82
CA GLN A 132 -4.58 -17.84 -20.49
C GLN A 132 -3.59 -17.12 -21.42
N ARG A 133 -2.28 -17.33 -21.21
CA ARG A 133 -1.29 -17.06 -22.25
C ARG A 133 -1.59 -17.99 -23.41
N THR A 134 -2.06 -17.46 -24.54
CA THR A 134 -2.08 -18.21 -25.79
C THR A 134 -0.63 -18.53 -26.14
N THR A 135 -0.24 -19.79 -26.00
CA THR A 135 1.03 -20.32 -26.51
C THR A 135 0.95 -20.49 -28.03
N SER A 136 0.64 -19.41 -28.75
CA SER A 136 0.72 -19.34 -30.20
C SER A 136 2.07 -18.76 -30.61
N SER A 137 3.12 -19.57 -30.50
CA SER A 137 4.29 -19.60 -31.40
C SER A 137 5.27 -20.66 -30.92
N ARG A 138 4.94 -21.91 -31.24
CA ARG A 138 5.96 -22.93 -31.48
C ARG A 138 6.67 -22.52 -32.77
N ARG A 139 7.59 -21.56 -32.70
CA ARG A 139 8.63 -21.43 -33.74
C ARG A 139 9.61 -22.55 -33.45
N THR A 140 9.44 -23.66 -34.15
CA THR A 140 10.51 -24.62 -34.36
C THR A 140 11.64 -23.86 -35.02
N TYR A 141 12.78 -23.77 -34.33
CA TYR A 141 14.06 -23.46 -34.98
C TYR A 141 14.43 -24.70 -35.80
N GLU A 142 13.81 -24.84 -36.96
CA GLU A 142 14.33 -25.67 -38.05
C GLU A 142 15.28 -24.80 -38.87
N GLY A 143 16.58 -25.05 -38.70
CA GLY A 143 17.58 -24.83 -39.74
C GLY A 143 18.27 -23.47 -39.79
N LEU A 144 19.62 -23.55 -39.84
CA LEU A 144 20.62 -22.51 -40.11
C LEU A 144 20.87 -21.62 -38.87
N ASP A 145 21.95 -21.79 -38.10
CA ASP A 145 23.34 -21.89 -38.54
C ASP A 145 24.14 -22.89 -37.67
N GLU A 146 24.96 -23.69 -38.34
CA GLU A 146 26.07 -24.38 -37.68
C GLU A 146 27.02 -23.29 -37.15
N GLU A 147 27.02 -23.05 -35.85
CA GLU A 147 28.19 -22.46 -35.19
C GLU A 147 29.30 -23.52 -35.31
N PRO A 148 30.37 -23.29 -36.11
CA PRO A 148 31.48 -24.21 -36.10
C PRO A 148 32.07 -24.25 -34.69
N MET A 149 32.34 -25.46 -34.20
CA MET A 149 33.28 -25.66 -33.10
C MET A 149 34.53 -24.84 -33.41
N MET A 150 34.83 -23.85 -32.58
CA MET A 150 36.22 -23.44 -32.42
C MET A 150 36.85 -24.44 -31.46
N ASP A 151 37.60 -25.38 -32.02
CA ASP A 151 38.70 -26.03 -31.31
C ASP A 151 39.75 -24.93 -31.03
N VAL A 152 39.71 -24.34 -29.83
CA VAL A 152 40.83 -23.56 -29.33
C VAL A 152 41.65 -24.47 -28.43
N ASP A 153 42.47 -25.31 -29.05
CA ASP A 153 43.73 -25.71 -28.45
C ASP A 153 44.59 -24.45 -28.36
N ASN A 154 44.56 -23.78 -27.21
CA ASN A 154 45.67 -22.93 -26.83
C ASN A 154 45.87 -23.02 -25.31
N ASP A 155 46.92 -23.73 -24.95
CA ASP A 155 47.49 -23.79 -23.62
C ASP A 155 47.87 -22.37 -23.17
N GLU A 156 47.01 -21.72 -22.38
CA GLU A 156 47.42 -20.57 -21.56
C GLU A 156 47.19 -20.87 -20.08
N GLU A 157 48.33 -21.14 -19.48
CA GLU A 157 48.70 -21.28 -18.08
C GLU A 157 48.09 -20.17 -17.21
N TYR A 158 47.03 -20.51 -16.46
CA TYR A 158 46.57 -19.68 -15.34
C TYR A 158 47.24 -20.16 -14.06
N ASP A 159 48.31 -19.48 -13.70
CA ASP A 159 48.97 -19.61 -12.41
C ASP A 159 48.02 -19.27 -11.26
N ASN A 160 47.87 -20.25 -10.38
CA ASN A 160 47.33 -20.07 -9.04
C ASN A 160 48.34 -19.29 -8.20
N GLU A 161 48.08 -18.01 -7.91
CA GLU A 161 48.66 -17.36 -6.73
C GLU A 161 47.62 -17.16 -5.64
N PHE A 162 47.80 -18.01 -4.64
CA PHE A 162 47.22 -17.96 -3.31
C PHE A 162 47.87 -16.80 -2.53
N SER A 163 47.09 -15.83 -2.04
CA SER A 163 47.50 -14.91 -0.96
C SER A 163 46.25 -14.45 -0.21
N SER A 164 45.86 -15.22 0.82
CA SER A 164 46.18 -14.99 2.23
C SER A 164 45.47 -13.79 2.83
N CYS A 165 44.45 -14.11 3.62
CA CYS A 165 44.02 -13.31 4.75
C CYS A 165 45.23 -13.11 5.68
N ASP A 166 45.65 -11.88 5.93
CA ASP A 166 46.43 -11.58 7.12
C ASP A 166 46.12 -10.20 7.69
N SER A 167 45.45 -10.23 8.83
CA SER A 167 45.90 -9.60 10.08
C SER A 167 47.03 -8.56 9.94
N ASN A 168 46.74 -7.29 10.21
CA ASN A 168 47.74 -6.50 10.91
C ASN A 168 47.14 -5.65 12.03
N LYS A 169 47.59 -6.01 13.24
CA LYS A 169 47.39 -5.34 14.51
C LYS A 169 48.29 -4.11 14.54
N ASN A 170 47.77 -2.98 15.02
CA ASN A 170 48.60 -2.07 15.79
C ASN A 170 47.76 -1.40 16.89
N SER A 171 47.99 -1.87 18.11
CA SER A 171 47.88 -1.15 19.39
C SER A 171 49.26 -1.27 20.06
N PRO A 172 49.62 -0.60 21.20
CA PRO A 172 48.75 0.08 22.17
C PRO A 172 49.36 1.36 22.82
N GLN A 173 48.60 1.94 23.77
CA GLN A 173 48.97 2.60 25.06
C GLN A 173 48.09 3.84 25.30
N ALA A 174 46.99 3.72 26.05
CA ALA A 174 46.89 3.86 27.52
C ALA A 174 47.25 5.27 28.03
N PHE A 175 46.29 6.01 28.58
CA PHE A 175 46.43 6.70 29.87
C PHE A 175 45.08 7.24 30.39
N SER A 176 44.84 6.95 31.65
CA SER A 176 43.74 7.34 32.53
C SER A 176 43.40 8.84 32.61
N LYS A 177 42.13 9.16 32.93
CA LYS A 177 41.66 10.03 34.06
C LYS A 177 40.14 10.21 33.92
N ARG A 178 39.29 9.62 34.76
CA ARG A 178 38.89 10.02 36.13
C ARG A 178 38.20 11.39 36.20
N MET A 179 36.86 11.33 36.23
CA MET A 179 35.94 11.95 37.21
C MET A 179 36.12 13.45 37.54
N LYS A 180 35.08 14.26 37.27
CA LYS A 180 34.61 15.31 38.20
C LYS A 180 33.15 15.72 37.91
N GLN A 181 32.37 15.75 38.99
CA GLN A 181 31.00 16.23 39.11
C GLN A 181 30.93 17.77 39.16
N SER A 182 29.67 18.25 39.01
CA SER A 182 29.03 19.43 39.65
C SER A 182 29.03 20.78 38.89
N PRO A 183 28.06 21.70 39.18
CA PRO A 183 26.75 21.54 39.85
C PRO A 183 25.55 22.27 39.18
N ARG A 184 24.39 21.83 39.65
CA ARG A 184 23.06 22.47 39.73
C ARG A 184 23.09 24.00 39.93
N MET A 185 22.33 24.75 39.15
CA MET A 185 21.87 26.10 39.52
C MET A 185 20.35 26.15 39.63
N LYS A 186 19.88 26.50 40.83
CA LYS A 186 18.56 27.07 41.07
C LYS A 186 18.69 28.59 41.02
N LYS A 187 17.72 29.27 40.42
CA LYS A 187 17.07 30.47 40.95
C LYS A 187 15.61 30.42 40.52
#